data_AF-A0A433QDQ5-F1
#
_entry.id   AF-A0A433QDQ5-F1
#
_cell.length_a   1.000
_cell.length_b   1.000
_cell.length_c   1.000
_cell.angle_alpha   90.00
_cell.angle_beta   90.00
_cell.angle_gamma   90.00
#
_symmetry.space_group_name_H-M   'P 1'
#
loop_
_entity.id
_entity.type
_entity.pdbx_description
1 polymer ?
#
loop_
_entity_poly.entity_id
_entity_poly.type
_entity_poly.pdbx_seq_one_letter_code
_entity_poly.pdbx_strand_id
1 'polypeptide(L)'
;MWPKRTRNQPRNVEEAPTACFLGALRRQRPSTPAVPLATQLISSDEESVVDLAVATPTPPDISTLQATPAAPTNSQQRREEREPALKSADTLPSYEKCVDQAISHLTIGKNEELEREIEAAIEKISPALRELSLKIHADPELGNVEYHAHDLLTSYLAGLGFTVERHAYGMPTAFVAEFAVGTGGRRVGFCAEYDALPGLGHACGHNLIAVSGVAAAVAVKTALERDRVQGRIVLFGTPAEEETIGKIDLLRKNAFQSRVDVCMMLHPTVKDSIYISALAIDGITVDYYGRASHAAAAPWEASFPIKKKIHRGINAVDAVVQAWNNISMLRQQIQPTNRIHGIITHGGDVVFITLFPPLTSTVFPTAW
;
A
#
# COMPACT_ATOMS: atom_id res chain seq x y z
N MET A 1 9.68 -38.58 30.20
CA MET A 1 10.94 -38.31 30.94
C MET A 1 12.07 -38.23 29.92
N TRP A 2 12.47 -37.03 29.52
CA TRP A 2 13.73 -36.65 28.82
C TRP A 2 13.78 -35.09 28.84
N PRO A 3 14.95 -34.44 28.78
CA PRO A 3 15.39 -33.53 29.82
C PRO A 3 15.64 -32.12 29.28
N LYS A 4 15.82 -31.19 30.21
CA LYS A 4 16.30 -29.83 29.96
C LYS A 4 17.65 -29.87 29.23
N ARG A 5 17.79 -29.12 28.14
CA ARG A 5 19.09 -28.78 27.53
C ARG A 5 19.41 -27.31 27.73
N THR A 6 20.64 -27.11 28.17
CA THR A 6 21.28 -25.90 28.65
C THR A 6 21.72 -24.96 27.53
N ARG A 7 21.82 -23.69 27.93
CA ARG A 7 22.29 -22.52 27.19
C ARG A 7 23.82 -22.54 27.09
N ASN A 8 24.35 -22.16 25.91
CA ASN A 8 25.75 -21.85 25.53
C ASN A 8 26.40 -22.80 24.51
N GLN A 9 26.35 -22.38 23.23
CA GLN A 9 27.50 -22.35 22.32
C GLN A 9 27.20 -21.41 21.13
N PRO A 10 28.20 -20.68 20.59
CA PRO A 10 28.00 -19.67 19.56
C PRO A 10 27.76 -20.33 18.21
N ARG A 11 26.70 -19.93 17.50
CA ARG A 11 26.52 -20.33 16.10
C ARG A 11 27.16 -19.29 15.19
N ASN A 12 28.04 -19.79 14.33
CA ASN A 12 28.62 -19.06 13.21
C ASN A 12 27.52 -18.35 12.43
N VAL A 13 27.75 -17.07 12.16
CA VAL A 13 26.94 -16.23 11.27
C VAL A 13 27.30 -16.62 9.85
N GLU A 14 26.52 -17.51 9.23
CA GLU A 14 26.41 -17.54 7.78
C GLU A 14 25.31 -16.56 7.39
N GLU A 15 25.71 -15.52 6.67
CA GLU A 15 24.83 -14.52 6.08
C GLU A 15 23.86 -15.21 5.09
N ALA A 16 22.57 -15.21 5.40
CA ALA A 16 21.52 -15.61 4.47
C ALA A 16 21.04 -14.37 3.70
N PRO A 17 20.92 -14.42 2.36
CA PRO A 17 20.63 -13.26 1.54
C PRO A 17 19.17 -12.82 1.67
N THR A 18 18.99 -11.51 1.83
CA THR A 18 17.71 -10.82 1.70
C THR A 18 17.27 -10.88 0.24
N ALA A 19 16.25 -11.69 -0.07
CA ALA A 19 15.64 -11.75 -1.40
C ALA A 19 14.13 -11.94 -1.28
N CYS A 20 13.40 -10.83 -1.11
CA CYS A 20 12.15 -10.65 -1.84
C CYS A 20 12.53 -10.01 -3.18
N PHE A 21 11.91 -10.46 -4.28
CA PHE A 21 12.32 -10.26 -5.68
C PHE A 21 13.41 -11.21 -6.20
N LEU A 22 13.07 -12.49 -6.34
CA LEU A 22 13.60 -13.30 -7.44
C LEU A 22 12.51 -14.26 -7.93
N GLY A 23 11.85 -13.85 -9.01
CA GLY A 23 11.02 -14.73 -9.82
C GLY A 23 11.91 -15.82 -10.43
N ALA A 24 11.83 -17.02 -9.87
CA ALA A 24 12.43 -18.19 -10.48
C ALA A 24 11.59 -18.62 -11.70
N LEU A 25 11.94 -18.09 -12.87
CA LEU A 25 11.56 -18.63 -14.17
C LEU A 25 12.00 -20.10 -14.26
N ARG A 26 11.08 -21.02 -13.96
CA ARG A 26 11.31 -22.45 -14.20
C ARG A 26 11.09 -22.72 -15.70
N ARG A 27 12.19 -22.78 -16.45
CA ARG A 27 12.22 -23.26 -17.84
C ARG A 27 11.66 -24.68 -17.92
N GLN A 28 10.46 -24.85 -18.46
CA GLN A 28 10.04 -26.13 -19.04
C GLN A 28 10.60 -26.22 -20.46
N ARG A 29 11.29 -27.33 -20.77
CA ARG A 29 11.74 -27.65 -22.14
C ARG A 29 10.55 -28.14 -22.99
N PRO A 30 10.53 -27.87 -24.30
CA PRO A 30 9.40 -28.18 -25.16
C PRO A 30 9.47 -29.63 -25.65
N SER A 31 8.31 -30.29 -25.75
CA SER A 31 8.16 -31.50 -26.54
C SER A 31 6.96 -31.36 -27.47
N THR A 32 7.19 -31.75 -28.73
CA THR A 32 6.27 -31.96 -29.87
C THR A 32 5.90 -30.77 -30.79
N PRO A 33 5.73 -31.03 -32.11
CA PRO A 33 6.34 -30.23 -33.17
C PRO A 33 5.41 -29.19 -33.81
N ALA A 34 6.04 -28.21 -34.48
CA ALA A 34 5.43 -27.13 -35.22
C ALA A 34 4.50 -27.60 -36.36
N VAL A 35 3.35 -26.93 -36.48
CA VAL A 35 2.46 -26.94 -37.66
C VAL A 35 2.18 -25.46 -38.01
N PRO A 36 2.20 -25.08 -39.30
CA PRO A 36 2.48 -23.71 -39.70
C PRO A 36 1.27 -22.77 -39.62
N LEU A 37 1.58 -21.50 -39.38
CA LEU A 37 0.69 -20.35 -39.28
C LEU A 37 -0.10 -20.16 -40.59
N ALA A 38 -1.43 -20.27 -40.53
CA ALA A 38 -2.34 -19.84 -41.58
C ALA A 38 -3.21 -18.69 -41.05
N THR A 39 -3.09 -17.55 -41.72
CA THR A 39 -3.81 -16.30 -41.53
C THR A 39 -5.33 -16.49 -41.58
N GLN A 40 -6.04 -16.22 -40.49
CA GLN A 40 -7.48 -15.90 -40.53
C GLN A 40 -7.82 -14.79 -39.54
N LEU A 41 -8.21 -13.64 -40.11
CA LEU A 41 -8.94 -12.55 -39.48
C LEU A 41 -10.35 -13.04 -39.10
N ILE A 42 -10.70 -13.05 -37.81
CA ILE A 42 -12.10 -12.98 -37.34
C ILE A 42 -12.15 -12.13 -36.06
N SER A 43 -13.08 -11.18 -36.05
CA SER A 43 -13.46 -10.23 -35.00
C SER A 43 -14.33 -10.85 -33.90
N SER A 44 -14.23 -10.33 -32.68
CA SER A 44 -15.28 -10.10 -31.65
C SER A 44 -14.54 -9.85 -30.33
N ASP A 45 -14.57 -8.63 -29.80
CA ASP A 45 -15.56 -8.10 -28.84
C ASP A 45 -15.33 -8.59 -27.40
N GLU A 46 -15.17 -7.60 -26.52
CA GLU A 46 -15.20 -7.62 -25.05
C GLU A 46 -14.06 -8.34 -24.28
N GLU A 47 -12.92 -7.64 -24.13
CA GLU A 47 -12.19 -7.63 -22.86
C GLU A 47 -12.37 -6.26 -22.21
N SER A 48 -13.20 -6.20 -21.17
CA SER A 48 -13.37 -5.03 -20.32
C SER A 48 -12.15 -4.88 -19.42
N VAL A 49 -11.11 -4.22 -19.93
CA VAL A 49 -10.10 -3.60 -19.08
C VAL A 49 -10.78 -2.45 -18.36
N VAL A 50 -10.79 -2.50 -17.03
CA VAL A 50 -11.27 -1.41 -16.19
C VAL A 50 -10.30 -0.24 -16.40
N ASP A 51 -10.67 0.65 -17.31
CA ASP A 51 -9.93 1.87 -17.62
C ASP A 51 -10.04 2.77 -16.38
N LEU A 52 -9.00 2.75 -15.54
CA LEU A 52 -8.78 3.79 -14.55
C LEU A 52 -8.50 5.07 -15.34
N ALA A 53 -9.58 5.74 -15.75
CA ALA A 53 -9.55 7.03 -16.40
C ALA A 53 -9.02 8.07 -15.40
N VAL A 54 -7.70 8.07 -15.22
CA VAL A 54 -6.97 9.26 -14.82
C VAL A 54 -7.26 10.25 -15.94
N ALA A 55 -8.05 11.28 -15.63
CA ALA A 55 -8.33 12.36 -16.57
C ALA A 55 -6.99 12.78 -17.21
N THR A 56 -6.81 12.46 -18.49
CA THR A 56 -5.61 12.87 -19.22
C THR A 56 -5.61 14.39 -19.19
N PRO A 57 -4.66 15.04 -18.50
CA PRO A 57 -4.64 16.49 -18.43
C PRO A 57 -4.55 17.00 -19.87
N THR A 58 -5.32 18.03 -20.20
CA THR A 58 -5.13 18.71 -21.49
C THR A 58 -3.66 19.13 -21.57
N PRO A 59 -2.92 18.73 -22.62
CA PRO A 59 -1.51 19.08 -22.73
C PRO A 59 -1.34 20.59 -22.57
N PRO A 60 -0.43 21.06 -21.71
CA PRO A 60 -0.21 22.50 -21.54
C PRO A 60 0.20 23.13 -22.88
N ASP A 61 -0.20 24.37 -23.14
CA ASP A 61 0.21 25.09 -24.35
C ASP A 61 1.73 25.36 -24.33
N ILE A 62 2.49 24.48 -24.97
CA ILE A 62 3.94 24.55 -25.10
C ILE A 62 4.41 25.54 -26.19
N SER A 63 3.48 26.26 -26.84
CA SER A 63 3.82 27.23 -27.90
C SER A 63 4.42 28.53 -27.35
N THR A 64 4.27 28.80 -26.05
CA THR A 64 4.77 30.01 -25.35
C THR A 64 5.94 29.76 -24.40
N LEU A 65 6.43 28.52 -24.25
CA LEU A 65 7.55 28.18 -23.37
C LEU A 65 8.84 28.88 -23.81
N GLN A 66 9.11 30.06 -23.25
CA GLN A 66 10.45 30.65 -23.17
C GLN A 66 11.10 30.13 -21.89
N ALA A 67 12.41 29.86 -21.93
CA ALA A 67 13.19 29.51 -20.74
C ALA A 67 13.28 30.73 -19.81
N THR A 68 12.24 30.98 -19.02
CA THR A 68 12.29 31.89 -17.87
C THR A 68 12.83 31.14 -16.66
N PRO A 69 13.67 31.77 -15.82
CA PRO A 69 14.04 31.18 -14.54
C PRO A 69 12.75 30.87 -13.77
N ALA A 70 12.67 29.66 -13.22
CA ALA A 70 11.49 29.19 -12.50
C ALA A 70 11.08 30.22 -11.44
N ALA A 71 9.85 30.73 -11.53
CA ALA A 71 9.25 31.47 -10.43
C ALA A 71 9.38 30.62 -9.14
N PRO A 72 9.61 31.23 -7.96
CA PRO A 72 9.69 30.49 -6.71
C PRO A 72 8.45 29.61 -6.61
N THR A 73 8.67 28.31 -6.69
CA THR A 73 7.57 27.35 -6.78
C THR A 73 6.83 27.36 -5.46
N ASN A 74 5.57 26.97 -5.51
CA ASN A 74 4.68 26.61 -4.40
C ASN A 74 5.34 25.65 -3.35
N SER A 75 6.57 25.17 -3.62
CA SER A 75 7.46 24.43 -2.73
C SER A 75 8.06 25.28 -1.61
N GLN A 76 8.39 26.56 -1.83
CA GLN A 76 8.95 27.43 -0.79
C GLN A 76 7.91 27.77 0.27
N GLN A 77 6.70 28.17 -0.14
CA GLN A 77 5.57 28.38 0.77
C GLN A 77 5.18 27.09 1.51
N ARG A 78 5.09 25.94 0.81
CA ARG A 78 4.84 24.65 1.48
C ARG A 78 5.95 24.25 2.47
N ARG A 79 7.18 24.68 2.24
CA ARG A 79 8.31 24.41 3.15
C ARG A 79 8.23 25.29 4.39
N GLU A 80 7.84 26.55 4.25
CA GLU A 80 7.59 27.48 5.36
C GLU A 80 6.40 27.05 6.22
N GLU A 81 5.34 26.50 5.62
CA GLU A 81 4.18 25.94 6.34
C GLU A 81 4.50 24.61 7.06
N ARG A 82 5.42 23.80 6.52
CA ARG A 82 5.84 22.51 7.12
C ARG A 82 6.95 22.64 8.16
N GLU A 83 7.75 23.71 8.12
CA GLU A 83 8.87 23.93 9.04
C GLU A 83 8.49 23.85 10.54
N PRO A 84 7.37 24.42 11.00
CA PRO A 84 6.94 24.32 12.39
C PRO A 84 6.57 22.88 12.79
N ALA A 85 5.91 22.13 11.88
CA ALA A 85 5.54 20.75 12.11
C ALA A 85 6.78 19.81 12.14
N LEU A 86 7.75 20.04 11.25
CA LEU A 86 9.04 19.33 11.23
C LEU A 86 9.85 19.58 12.51
N LYS A 87 9.94 20.84 12.97
CA LYS A 87 10.58 21.18 14.26
C LYS A 87 9.90 20.51 15.46
N SER A 88 8.58 20.30 15.39
CA SER A 88 7.84 19.57 16.44
C SER A 88 8.14 18.06 16.43
N ALA A 89 8.38 17.47 15.25
CA ALA A 89 8.70 16.05 15.13
C ALA A 89 10.08 15.72 15.74
N ASP A 90 11.06 16.61 15.59
CA ASP A 90 12.39 16.46 16.23
C ASP A 90 12.34 16.51 17.77
N THR A 91 11.24 17.01 18.35
CA THR A 91 11.02 17.06 19.80
C THR A 91 10.22 15.88 20.36
N LEU A 92 9.73 14.99 19.50
CA LEU A 92 9.02 13.79 19.96
C LEU A 92 10.00 12.79 20.58
N PRO A 93 9.62 12.14 21.70
CA PRO A 93 10.42 11.05 22.26
C PRO A 93 10.61 9.94 21.22
N SER A 94 11.79 9.31 21.22
CA SER A 94 12.01 8.13 20.37
C SER A 94 11.03 7.02 20.77
N TYR A 95 10.76 6.09 19.84
CA TYR A 95 9.89 4.96 20.10
C TYR A 95 10.31 4.20 21.37
N GLU A 96 11.61 3.97 21.56
CA GLU A 96 12.15 3.29 22.75
C GLU A 96 11.82 4.05 24.03
N LYS A 97 11.95 5.39 24.02
CA LYS A 97 11.58 6.22 25.17
C LYS A 97 10.08 6.17 25.45
N CYS A 98 9.24 6.16 24.42
CA CYS A 98 7.79 5.98 24.56
C CYS A 98 7.46 4.63 25.19
N VAL A 99 8.10 3.55 24.74
CA VAL A 99 7.91 2.20 25.26
C VAL A 99 8.38 2.11 26.71
N ASP A 100 9.56 2.60 27.04
CA ASP A 100 10.09 2.58 28.41
C ASP A 100 9.17 3.34 29.37
N GLN A 101 8.70 4.52 28.96
CA GLN A 101 7.71 5.28 29.71
C GLN A 101 6.40 4.51 29.86
N ALA A 102 5.86 3.94 28.78
CA ALA A 102 4.61 3.18 28.81
C ALA A 102 4.72 1.95 29.72
N ILE A 103 5.80 1.17 29.61
CA ILE A 103 6.05 -0.02 30.44
C ILE A 103 6.15 0.37 31.91
N SER A 104 6.77 1.51 32.24
CA SER A 104 6.87 1.99 33.63
C SER A 104 5.49 2.30 34.26
N HIS A 105 4.49 2.60 33.43
CA HIS A 105 3.12 2.87 33.85
C HIS A 105 2.19 1.65 33.72
N LEU A 106 2.63 0.59 33.05
CA LEU A 106 1.87 -0.65 32.90
C LEU A 106 2.10 -1.54 34.11
N THR A 107 1.13 -1.57 35.02
CA THR A 107 1.05 -2.67 35.99
C THR A 107 0.52 -3.90 35.26
N ILE A 108 1.41 -4.69 34.66
CA ILE A 108 1.05 -5.96 34.01
C ILE A 108 0.75 -6.97 35.13
N GLY A 109 -0.40 -6.84 35.77
CA GLY A 109 -0.96 -7.89 36.60
C GLY A 109 -1.44 -9.01 35.69
N LYS A 110 -0.76 -10.16 35.72
CA LYS A 110 -1.21 -11.32 34.95
C LYS A 110 -2.46 -11.90 35.61
N ASN A 111 -3.61 -11.78 34.97
CA ASN A 111 -4.84 -12.47 35.37
C ASN A 111 -4.96 -13.78 34.58
N GLU A 112 -4.47 -14.88 35.15
CA GLU A 112 -4.46 -16.19 34.49
C GLU A 112 -5.87 -16.76 34.24
N GLU A 113 -6.86 -16.37 35.05
CA GLU A 113 -8.24 -16.80 34.83
C GLU A 113 -8.83 -16.12 33.60
N LEU A 114 -8.64 -14.80 33.50
CA LEU A 114 -9.05 -14.02 32.33
C LEU A 114 -8.34 -14.50 31.05
N GLU A 115 -7.04 -14.79 31.11
CA GLU A 115 -6.28 -15.33 29.99
C GLU A 115 -6.89 -16.65 29.47
N ARG A 116 -7.19 -17.61 30.38
CA ARG A 116 -7.83 -18.87 30.00
C ARG A 116 -9.21 -18.69 29.38
N GLU A 117 -10.00 -17.74 29.88
CA GLU A 117 -11.32 -17.45 29.32
C GLU A 117 -11.24 -16.82 27.93
N ILE A 118 -10.28 -15.91 27.71
CA ILE A 118 -10.00 -15.33 26.40
C ILE A 118 -9.56 -16.43 25.43
N GLU A 119 -8.62 -17.28 25.82
CA GLU A 119 -8.16 -18.41 25.00
C GLU A 119 -9.31 -19.35 24.64
N ALA A 120 -10.16 -19.70 25.61
CA ALA A 120 -11.34 -20.53 25.37
C ALA A 120 -12.34 -19.87 24.41
N ALA A 121 -12.53 -18.56 24.50
CA ALA A 121 -13.40 -17.81 23.60
C ALA A 121 -12.87 -17.77 22.16
N ILE A 122 -11.55 -17.59 21.99
CA ILE A 122 -10.90 -17.65 20.67
C ILE A 122 -10.97 -19.06 20.09
N GLU A 123 -10.65 -20.09 20.89
CA GLU A 123 -10.67 -21.48 20.45
C GLU A 123 -12.08 -21.90 20.00
N LYS A 124 -13.11 -21.44 20.72
CA LYS A 124 -14.52 -21.68 20.35
C LYS A 124 -14.86 -21.16 18.94
N ILE A 125 -14.32 -20.02 18.53
CA ILE A 125 -14.59 -19.43 17.21
C ILE A 125 -13.56 -19.82 16.14
N SER A 126 -12.45 -20.45 16.52
CA SER A 126 -11.34 -20.83 15.65
C SER A 126 -11.77 -21.61 14.39
N PRO A 127 -12.66 -22.62 14.47
CA PRO A 127 -13.15 -23.32 13.27
C PRO A 127 -13.88 -22.39 12.28
N ALA A 128 -14.71 -21.47 12.80
CA ALA A 128 -15.45 -20.53 11.97
C ALA A 128 -14.53 -19.45 11.38
N LEU A 129 -13.52 -19.00 12.12
CA LEU A 129 -12.48 -18.11 11.60
C LEU A 129 -11.66 -18.77 10.49
N ARG A 130 -11.35 -20.06 10.62
CA ARG A 130 -10.68 -20.82 9.55
C ARG A 130 -11.53 -20.86 8.29
N GLU A 131 -12.82 -21.14 8.42
CA GLU A 131 -13.75 -21.14 7.29
C GLU A 131 -13.84 -19.75 6.63
N LEU A 132 -13.97 -18.70 7.44
CA LEU A 132 -14.00 -17.31 6.99
C LEU A 132 -12.72 -16.93 6.22
N SER A 133 -11.55 -17.26 6.78
CA SER A 133 -10.25 -17.00 6.12
C SER A 133 -10.12 -17.74 4.80
N LEU A 134 -10.57 -19.01 4.73
CA LEU A 134 -10.53 -19.79 3.50
C LEU A 134 -11.49 -19.26 2.43
N LYS A 135 -12.67 -18.75 2.82
CA LYS A 135 -13.61 -18.10 1.89
C LYS A 135 -13.05 -16.82 1.30
N ILE A 136 -12.44 -15.96 2.12
CA ILE A 136 -11.74 -14.76 1.66
C ILE A 136 -10.58 -15.16 0.74
N HIS A 137 -9.75 -16.14 1.15
CA HIS A 137 -8.62 -16.59 0.35
C HIS A 137 -9.03 -17.19 -1.01
N ALA A 138 -10.18 -17.85 -1.08
CA ALA A 138 -10.65 -18.52 -2.29
C ALA A 138 -11.18 -17.57 -3.36
N ASP A 139 -11.58 -16.35 -2.97
CA ASP A 139 -12.15 -15.33 -3.86
C ASP A 139 -11.40 -13.99 -3.66
N PRO A 140 -10.16 -13.90 -4.20
CA PRO A 140 -9.30 -12.74 -3.97
C PRO A 140 -9.81 -11.51 -4.73
N GLU A 141 -10.05 -10.42 -4.00
CA GLU A 141 -10.48 -9.14 -4.53
C GLU A 141 -9.37 -8.08 -4.38
N LEU A 142 -9.18 -7.24 -5.39
CA LEU A 142 -8.17 -6.17 -5.39
C LEU A 142 -8.59 -4.99 -4.50
N GLY A 143 -7.66 -4.05 -4.31
CA GLY A 143 -7.90 -2.79 -3.62
C GLY A 143 -9.15 -2.08 -4.13
N ASN A 144 -9.99 -1.60 -3.20
CA ASN A 144 -11.24 -0.86 -3.46
C ASN A 144 -12.38 -1.68 -4.09
N VAL A 145 -12.18 -2.98 -4.31
CA VAL A 145 -13.20 -3.89 -4.85
C VAL A 145 -13.41 -5.13 -3.97
N GLU A 146 -12.99 -5.08 -2.72
CA GLU A 146 -13.09 -6.14 -1.70
C GLU A 146 -14.51 -6.33 -1.11
N TYR A 147 -15.53 -6.38 -1.96
CA TYR A 147 -16.93 -6.41 -1.55
C TYR A 147 -17.32 -7.73 -0.87
N HIS A 148 -16.90 -8.86 -1.42
CA HIS A 148 -17.17 -10.18 -0.85
C HIS A 148 -16.47 -10.35 0.50
N ALA A 149 -15.20 -9.98 0.61
CA ALA A 149 -14.48 -10.03 1.89
C ALA A 149 -15.11 -9.09 2.94
N HIS A 150 -15.47 -7.86 2.54
CA HIS A 150 -16.20 -6.92 3.38
C HIS A 150 -17.51 -7.53 3.91
N ASP A 151 -18.33 -8.09 3.04
CA ASP A 151 -19.65 -8.62 3.41
C ASP A 151 -19.56 -9.85 4.31
N LEU A 152 -18.59 -10.73 4.06
CA LEU A 152 -18.31 -11.87 4.93
C LEU A 152 -17.93 -11.42 6.34
N LEU A 153 -16.97 -10.49 6.45
CA LEU A 153 -16.46 -10.00 7.74
C LEU A 153 -17.54 -9.26 8.54
N THR A 154 -18.25 -8.35 7.89
CA THR A 154 -19.29 -7.54 8.54
C THR A 154 -20.49 -8.38 8.97
N SER A 155 -20.88 -9.38 8.18
CA SER A 155 -21.95 -10.32 8.57
C SER A 155 -21.53 -11.19 9.75
N TYR A 156 -20.30 -11.69 9.75
CA TYR A 156 -19.77 -12.50 10.84
C TYR A 156 -19.69 -11.70 12.15
N LEU A 157 -19.16 -10.47 12.11
CA LEU A 157 -19.06 -9.59 13.28
C LEU A 157 -20.43 -9.20 13.84
N ALA A 158 -21.41 -8.91 12.97
CA ALA A 158 -22.79 -8.66 13.41
C ALA A 158 -23.40 -9.88 14.11
N GLY A 159 -23.15 -11.10 13.60
CA GLY A 159 -23.56 -12.35 14.23
C GLY A 159 -22.92 -12.59 15.60
N LEU A 160 -21.74 -12.01 15.84
CA LEU A 160 -21.08 -12.00 17.15
C LEU A 160 -21.58 -10.88 18.08
N GLY A 161 -22.57 -10.09 17.67
CA GLY A 161 -23.18 -9.04 18.48
C GLY A 161 -22.39 -7.72 18.50
N PHE A 162 -21.51 -7.49 17.53
CA PHE A 162 -20.93 -6.16 17.32
C PHE A 162 -21.93 -5.25 16.60
N THR A 163 -21.89 -3.96 16.92
CA THR A 163 -22.56 -2.93 16.10
C THR A 163 -21.68 -2.64 14.90
N VAL A 164 -22.15 -2.98 13.70
CA VAL A 164 -21.36 -2.87 12.46
C VAL A 164 -21.88 -1.74 11.58
N GLU A 165 -21.03 -0.74 11.37
CA GLU A 165 -21.17 0.30 10.34
C GLU A 165 -20.50 -0.19 9.05
N ARG A 166 -21.30 -0.64 8.08
CA ARG A 166 -20.84 -1.02 6.74
C ARG A 166 -20.59 0.21 5.87
N HIS A 167 -19.71 0.08 4.88
CA HIS A 167 -19.40 1.16 3.93
C HIS A 167 -18.98 2.45 4.64
N ALA A 168 -18.20 2.30 5.71
CA ALA A 168 -17.89 3.36 6.66
C ALA A 168 -17.08 4.48 5.98
N TYR A 169 -17.26 5.71 6.47
CA TYR A 169 -16.52 6.88 5.98
C TYR A 169 -16.63 7.13 4.46
N GLY A 170 -17.70 6.67 3.83
CA GLY A 170 -17.89 6.82 2.38
C GLY A 170 -16.88 6.02 1.55
N MET A 171 -16.32 4.95 2.11
CA MET A 171 -15.48 3.97 1.41
C MET A 171 -16.30 2.69 1.24
N PRO A 172 -16.59 2.25 -0.01
CA PRO A 172 -17.52 1.14 -0.25
C PRO A 172 -17.12 -0.18 0.39
N THR A 173 -15.84 -0.41 0.65
CA THR A 173 -15.37 -1.67 1.25
C THR A 173 -14.82 -1.49 2.65
N ALA A 174 -14.87 -0.28 3.24
CA ALA A 174 -14.47 -0.09 4.64
C ALA A 174 -15.62 -0.39 5.62
N PHE A 175 -15.29 -0.80 6.84
CA PHE A 175 -16.29 -0.98 7.91
C PHE A 175 -15.74 -0.61 9.29
N VAL A 176 -16.66 -0.38 10.23
CA VAL A 176 -16.35 -0.25 11.67
C VAL A 176 -17.23 -1.21 12.44
N ALA A 177 -16.64 -2.13 13.20
CA ALA A 177 -17.37 -3.01 14.11
C ALA A 177 -17.02 -2.65 15.56
N GLU A 178 -18.03 -2.28 16.35
CA GLU A 178 -17.86 -1.78 17.71
C GLU A 178 -18.61 -2.64 18.74
N PHE A 179 -17.97 -2.87 19.89
CA PHE A 179 -18.62 -3.39 21.07
C PHE A 179 -18.16 -2.58 22.30
N ALA A 180 -19.10 -2.27 23.20
CA ALA A 180 -18.83 -1.46 24.37
C ALA A 180 -19.60 -1.95 25.61
N VAL A 181 -18.97 -1.81 26.77
CA VAL A 181 -19.60 -1.99 28.08
C VAL A 181 -19.57 -0.66 28.80
N GLY A 182 -20.75 -0.13 29.15
CA GLY A 182 -20.89 1.20 29.75
C GLY A 182 -20.63 2.36 28.76
N THR A 183 -20.53 3.57 29.29
CA THR A 183 -20.40 4.82 28.50
C THR A 183 -19.02 5.48 28.60
N GLY A 184 -18.07 4.85 29.30
CA GLY A 184 -16.73 5.38 29.53
C GLY A 184 -15.66 4.30 29.43
N GLY A 185 -14.45 4.62 29.88
CA GLY A 185 -13.33 3.67 29.92
C GLY A 185 -12.41 3.73 28.69
N ARG A 186 -11.52 2.74 28.58
CA ARG A 186 -10.48 2.68 27.55
C ARG A 186 -11.03 2.21 26.21
N ARG A 187 -10.53 2.80 25.12
CA ARG A 187 -10.97 2.52 23.76
C ARG A 187 -9.82 1.89 22.97
N VAL A 188 -9.94 0.62 22.66
CA VAL A 188 -8.90 -0.16 21.96
C VAL A 188 -9.37 -0.46 20.55
N GLY A 189 -8.47 -0.25 19.58
CA GLY A 189 -8.70 -0.46 18.15
C GLY A 189 -7.85 -1.59 17.59
N PHE A 190 -8.38 -2.30 16.59
CA PHE A 190 -7.61 -3.17 15.71
C PHE A 190 -7.92 -2.87 14.25
N CYS A 191 -6.93 -3.03 13.37
CA CYS A 191 -7.13 -2.99 11.91
C CYS A 191 -7.20 -4.41 11.34
N ALA A 192 -8.08 -4.58 10.35
CA ALA A 192 -8.22 -5.79 9.54
C ALA A 192 -8.14 -5.42 8.05
N GLU A 193 -7.21 -6.01 7.33
CA GLU A 193 -7.05 -5.88 5.87
C GLU A 193 -7.52 -7.14 5.18
N TYR A 194 -7.93 -7.01 3.92
CA TYR A 194 -8.54 -8.09 3.16
C TYR A 194 -8.51 -7.87 1.65
N ASP A 195 -7.65 -6.98 1.15
CA ASP A 195 -7.31 -6.87 -0.27
C ASP A 195 -6.30 -7.95 -0.70
N ALA A 196 -6.30 -8.25 -1.99
CA ALA A 196 -5.41 -9.20 -2.64
C ALA A 196 -4.50 -8.51 -3.66
N LEU A 197 -3.49 -9.25 -4.12
CA LEU A 197 -2.53 -8.80 -5.11
C LEU A 197 -2.89 -9.26 -6.53
N PRO A 198 -2.68 -8.42 -7.56
CA PRO A 198 -2.93 -8.78 -8.96
C PRO A 198 -2.18 -10.05 -9.38
N GLY A 199 -2.93 -11.09 -9.79
CA GLY A 199 -2.39 -12.36 -10.26
C GLY A 199 -1.72 -13.25 -9.20
N LEU A 200 -1.67 -12.81 -7.94
CA LEU A 200 -1.04 -13.53 -6.82
C LEU A 200 -2.03 -13.92 -5.71
N GLY A 201 -3.23 -13.34 -5.71
CA GLY A 201 -4.20 -13.56 -4.64
C GLY A 201 -3.71 -12.99 -3.30
N HIS A 202 -4.06 -13.62 -2.18
CA HIS A 202 -3.63 -13.17 -0.85
C HIS A 202 -2.19 -13.60 -0.50
N ALA A 203 -1.23 -13.35 -1.39
CA ALA A 203 0.18 -13.67 -1.15
C ALA A 203 0.80 -12.89 0.02
N CYS A 204 0.25 -11.71 0.37
CA CYS A 204 0.63 -10.95 1.57
C CYS A 204 -0.07 -11.45 2.85
N GLY A 205 -1.06 -12.34 2.72
CA GLY A 205 -1.75 -12.97 3.84
C GLY A 205 -2.85 -12.12 4.48
N HIS A 206 -3.46 -11.19 3.74
CA HIS A 206 -4.50 -10.30 4.28
C HIS A 206 -5.74 -11.07 4.77
N ASN A 207 -6.05 -12.23 4.19
CA ASN A 207 -7.06 -13.15 4.73
C ASN A 207 -6.76 -13.64 6.17
N LEU A 208 -5.49 -13.66 6.59
CA LEU A 208 -5.07 -13.97 7.96
C LEU A 208 -5.14 -12.72 8.85
N ILE A 209 -4.72 -11.56 8.33
CA ILE A 209 -4.84 -10.26 9.01
C ILE A 209 -6.30 -10.03 9.42
N ALA A 210 -7.23 -10.22 8.48
CA ALA A 210 -8.66 -10.09 8.71
C ALA A 210 -9.14 -10.90 9.92
N VAL A 211 -8.87 -12.22 9.93
CA VAL A 211 -9.36 -13.11 10.98
C VAL A 211 -8.61 -12.96 12.29
N SER A 212 -7.33 -12.55 12.27
CA SER A 212 -6.59 -12.14 13.46
C SER A 212 -7.20 -10.90 14.12
N GLY A 213 -7.61 -9.91 13.32
CA GLY A 213 -8.35 -8.74 13.80
C GLY A 213 -9.67 -9.12 14.46
N VAL A 214 -10.43 -10.04 13.85
CA VAL A 214 -11.68 -10.57 14.44
C VAL A 214 -11.42 -11.31 15.74
N ALA A 215 -10.41 -12.18 15.79
CA ALA A 215 -10.03 -12.90 17.01
C ALA A 215 -9.64 -11.94 18.14
N ALA A 216 -8.85 -10.90 17.85
CA ALA A 216 -8.48 -9.88 18.81
C ALA A 216 -9.68 -9.07 19.31
N ALA A 217 -10.62 -8.73 18.42
CA ALA A 217 -11.85 -8.05 18.81
C ALA A 217 -12.71 -8.90 19.76
N VAL A 218 -12.82 -10.22 19.50
CA VAL A 218 -13.52 -11.16 20.39
C VAL A 218 -12.79 -11.33 21.72
N ALA A 219 -11.46 -11.38 21.72
CA ALA A 219 -10.66 -11.46 22.94
C ALA A 219 -10.95 -10.28 23.88
N VAL A 220 -10.92 -9.05 23.36
CA VAL A 220 -11.21 -7.85 24.16
C VAL A 220 -12.68 -7.80 24.55
N LYS A 221 -13.60 -8.18 23.66
CA LYS A 221 -15.03 -8.28 23.99
C LYS A 221 -15.26 -9.20 25.20
N THR A 222 -14.68 -10.40 25.20
CA THR A 222 -14.78 -11.35 26.32
C THR A 222 -14.27 -10.74 27.63
N ALA A 223 -13.13 -10.03 27.58
CA ALA A 223 -12.58 -9.38 28.76
C ALA A 223 -13.49 -8.27 29.32
N LEU A 224 -14.08 -7.45 28.44
CA LEU A 224 -15.02 -6.40 28.84
C LEU A 224 -16.29 -6.99 29.48
N GLU A 225 -16.83 -8.07 28.90
CA GLU A 225 -18.02 -8.74 29.42
C GLU A 225 -17.78 -9.42 30.77
N ARG A 226 -16.64 -10.10 30.93
CA ARG A 226 -16.33 -10.90 32.12
C ARG A 226 -16.17 -10.06 33.37
N ASP A 227 -15.29 -9.08 33.32
CA ASP A 227 -14.94 -8.24 34.47
C ASP A 227 -15.85 -7.00 34.57
N ARG A 228 -16.80 -6.85 33.63
CA ARG A 228 -17.70 -5.69 33.50
C ARG A 228 -16.94 -4.37 33.49
N VAL A 229 -15.75 -4.38 32.91
CA VAL A 229 -14.88 -3.21 32.79
C VAL A 229 -15.51 -2.28 31.76
N GLN A 230 -15.65 -1.02 32.14
CA GLN A 230 -16.08 -0.01 31.20
C GLN A 230 -15.02 0.18 30.12
N GLY A 231 -15.43 0.10 28.86
CA GLY A 231 -14.52 0.23 27.75
C GLY A 231 -15.16 -0.12 26.43
N ARG A 232 -14.37 0.04 25.37
CA ARG A 232 -14.79 -0.14 23.99
C ARG A 232 -13.71 -0.84 23.19
N ILE A 233 -14.13 -1.77 22.36
CA ILE A 233 -13.33 -2.39 21.31
C ILE A 233 -13.89 -1.99 19.94
N VAL A 234 -12.99 -1.57 19.04
CA VAL A 234 -13.33 -1.19 17.67
C VAL A 234 -12.44 -1.97 16.70
N LEU A 235 -13.06 -2.72 15.79
CA LEU A 235 -12.37 -3.34 14.67
C LEU A 235 -12.64 -2.51 13.41
N PHE A 236 -11.59 -1.97 12.82
CA PHE A 236 -11.64 -1.22 11.57
C PHE A 236 -11.33 -2.16 10.42
N GLY A 237 -12.26 -2.27 9.47
CA GLY A 237 -11.97 -2.83 8.16
C GLY A 237 -11.25 -1.79 7.31
N THR A 238 -10.00 -2.06 6.96
CA THR A 238 -9.10 -1.14 6.26
C THR A 238 -8.79 -1.69 4.87
N PRO A 239 -9.51 -1.26 3.82
CA PRO A 239 -9.33 -1.79 2.46
C PRO A 239 -8.09 -1.20 1.77
N ALA A 240 -7.73 -1.80 0.63
CA ALA A 240 -6.77 -1.31 -0.34
C ALA A 240 -5.40 -0.91 0.23
N GLU A 241 -4.81 -1.72 1.09
CA GLU A 241 -3.47 -1.45 1.63
C GLU A 241 -2.41 -1.46 0.52
N GLU A 242 -2.49 -2.42 -0.41
CA GLU A 242 -1.47 -2.65 -1.44
C GLU A 242 -1.54 -1.64 -2.61
N GLU A 243 -2.66 -0.91 -2.74
CA GLU A 243 -2.89 0.02 -3.85
C GLU A 243 -2.97 1.48 -3.41
N THR A 244 -4.05 1.84 -2.72
CA THR A 244 -4.37 3.25 -2.40
C THR A 244 -4.08 3.62 -0.96
N ILE A 245 -3.65 2.65 -0.15
CA ILE A 245 -3.38 2.77 1.27
C ILE A 245 -4.60 3.32 2.01
N GLY A 246 -5.71 2.57 2.01
CA GLY A 246 -7.02 3.05 2.49
C GLY A 246 -7.03 3.60 3.92
N LYS A 247 -6.07 3.19 4.77
CA LYS A 247 -5.87 3.78 6.12
C LYS A 247 -5.56 5.28 6.09
N ILE A 248 -4.89 5.79 5.06
CA ILE A 248 -4.62 7.23 4.92
C ILE A 248 -5.93 8.00 4.79
N ASP A 249 -6.88 7.48 4.01
CA ASP A 249 -8.18 8.13 3.84
C ASP A 249 -9.05 8.02 5.10
N LEU A 250 -8.99 6.90 5.81
CA LEU A 250 -9.61 6.76 7.13
C LEU A 250 -9.02 7.77 8.14
N LEU A 251 -7.70 7.96 8.14
CA LEU A 251 -7.02 8.96 8.98
C LEU A 251 -7.45 10.40 8.64
N ARG A 252 -7.53 10.74 7.35
CA ARG A 252 -8.00 12.06 6.88
C ARG A 252 -9.46 12.31 7.27
N LYS A 253 -10.27 11.27 7.34
CA LYS A 253 -11.68 11.30 7.77
C LYS A 253 -11.86 11.17 9.28
N ASN A 254 -10.77 11.29 10.06
CA ASN A 254 -10.76 11.28 11.52
C ASN A 254 -11.32 9.97 12.14
N ALA A 255 -11.17 8.84 11.44
CA ALA A 255 -11.79 7.58 11.81
C ALA A 255 -11.24 7.00 13.12
N PHE A 256 -9.93 7.13 13.33
CA PHE A 256 -9.24 6.54 14.48
C PHE A 256 -9.24 7.48 15.69
N GLN A 257 -8.86 8.73 15.48
CA GLN A 257 -8.63 9.72 16.55
C GLN A 257 -9.90 10.03 17.35
N SER A 258 -11.07 9.93 16.71
CA SER A 258 -12.36 10.12 17.38
C SER A 258 -12.82 8.89 18.17
N ARG A 259 -12.34 7.69 17.85
CA ARG A 259 -12.93 6.43 18.32
C ARG A 259 -12.05 5.61 19.26
N VAL A 260 -10.73 5.68 19.13
CA VAL A 260 -9.81 4.82 19.89
C VAL A 260 -8.66 5.61 20.52
N ASP A 261 -8.17 5.11 21.66
CA ASP A 261 -6.98 5.64 22.35
C ASP A 261 -5.70 4.96 21.84
N VAL A 262 -5.82 3.70 21.44
CA VAL A 262 -4.74 2.89 20.86
C VAL A 262 -5.30 2.05 19.72
N CYS A 263 -4.53 1.86 18.65
CA CYS A 263 -4.90 1.00 17.54
C CYS A 263 -3.74 0.06 17.21
N MET A 264 -4.03 -1.23 17.05
CA MET A 264 -3.06 -2.28 16.79
C MET A 264 -3.42 -3.06 15.53
N MET A 265 -2.50 -3.88 15.05
CA MET A 265 -2.71 -4.77 13.91
C MET A 265 -1.76 -5.95 14.03
N LEU A 266 -2.17 -7.11 13.52
CA LEU A 266 -1.31 -8.28 13.41
C LEU A 266 -1.08 -8.58 11.94
N HIS A 267 0.18 -8.72 11.55
CA HIS A 267 0.56 -9.10 10.19
C HIS A 267 1.23 -10.48 10.23
N PRO A 268 0.84 -11.44 9.37
CA PRO A 268 1.54 -12.72 9.28
C PRO A 268 2.96 -12.49 8.74
N THR A 269 3.96 -13.04 9.42
CA THR A 269 5.35 -13.04 8.94
C THR A 269 6.04 -14.34 9.30
N VAL A 270 7.27 -14.56 8.81
CA VAL A 270 8.08 -15.74 9.13
C VAL A 270 8.65 -15.74 10.56
N LYS A 271 8.56 -14.62 11.29
CA LYS A 271 9.07 -14.47 12.67
C LYS A 271 8.16 -13.57 13.48
N ASP A 272 8.12 -13.81 14.79
CA ASP A 272 7.39 -12.92 15.71
C ASP A 272 8.18 -11.63 15.94
N SER A 273 7.50 -10.50 15.82
CA SER A 273 8.02 -9.19 16.21
C SER A 273 6.90 -8.35 16.80
N ILE A 274 7.20 -7.62 17.88
CA ILE A 274 6.26 -6.70 18.53
C ILE A 274 6.24 -5.35 17.79
N TYR A 275 7.35 -5.01 17.12
CA TYR A 275 7.50 -3.77 16.39
C TYR A 275 8.29 -4.01 15.10
N ILE A 276 7.82 -3.40 14.01
CA ILE A 276 8.50 -3.42 12.73
C ILE A 276 8.68 -1.97 12.30
N SER A 277 9.91 -1.60 11.94
CA SER A 277 10.18 -0.31 11.32
C SER A 277 9.67 -0.36 9.88
N ALA A 278 8.63 0.41 9.57
CA ALA A 278 8.15 0.62 8.21
C ALA A 278 8.78 1.89 7.62
N LEU A 279 8.98 1.91 6.30
CA LEU A 279 9.42 3.10 5.57
C LEU A 279 8.21 3.95 5.19
N ALA A 280 8.39 5.27 5.12
CA ALA A 280 7.38 6.14 4.54
C ALA A 280 7.45 6.03 3.02
N ILE A 281 6.31 5.84 2.33
CA ILE A 281 6.28 5.69 0.87
C ILE A 281 5.48 6.84 0.25
N ASP A 282 5.96 7.37 -0.87
CA ASP A 282 5.26 8.33 -1.72
C ASP A 282 5.49 8.00 -3.20
N GLY A 283 4.47 8.16 -4.03
CA GLY A 283 4.51 7.82 -5.45
C GLY A 283 4.32 9.05 -6.33
N ILE A 284 5.24 9.31 -7.25
CA ILE A 284 5.16 10.46 -8.16
C ILE A 284 5.04 9.97 -9.60
N THR A 285 4.01 10.44 -10.30
CA THR A 285 3.93 10.31 -11.76
C THR A 285 4.46 11.59 -12.41
N VAL A 286 5.42 11.46 -13.32
CA VAL A 286 6.01 12.59 -14.05
C VAL A 286 5.80 12.42 -15.53
N ASP A 287 5.17 13.43 -16.12
CA ASP A 287 4.79 13.51 -17.52
C ASP A 287 5.64 14.54 -18.26
N TYR A 288 6.33 14.11 -19.31
CA TYR A 288 7.17 14.95 -20.15
C TYR A 288 6.47 15.25 -21.48
N TYR A 289 6.29 16.53 -21.77
CA TYR A 289 5.63 17.02 -22.97
C TYR A 289 6.66 17.54 -23.98
N GLY A 290 6.64 16.97 -25.19
CA GLY A 290 7.54 17.32 -26.29
C GLY A 290 6.83 17.96 -27.47
N ARG A 291 7.55 18.15 -28.58
CA ARG A 291 7.01 18.71 -29.84
C ARG A 291 7.55 17.97 -31.05
N ALA A 292 6.66 17.36 -31.83
CA ALA A 292 6.95 16.51 -33.01
C ALA A 292 7.78 17.19 -34.09
N SER A 293 8.76 16.47 -34.61
CA SER A 293 9.64 16.88 -35.71
C SER A 293 10.20 15.64 -36.40
N HIS A 294 10.53 15.71 -37.69
CA HIS A 294 11.07 14.54 -38.40
C HIS A 294 12.52 14.25 -37.97
N ALA A 295 12.73 13.17 -37.21
CA ALA A 295 14.02 12.84 -36.56
C ALA A 295 15.24 12.92 -37.50
N ALA A 296 15.16 12.34 -38.70
CA ALA A 296 16.29 12.29 -39.64
C ALA A 296 16.45 13.54 -40.53
N ALA A 297 15.38 14.30 -40.76
CA ALA A 297 15.37 15.38 -41.75
C ALA A 297 15.51 16.76 -41.10
N ALA A 298 14.90 16.93 -39.94
CA ALA A 298 14.64 18.24 -39.36
C ALA A 298 14.40 18.15 -37.83
N PRO A 299 15.26 17.52 -37.01
CA PRO A 299 15.04 17.45 -35.57
C PRO A 299 15.04 18.83 -34.88
N TRP A 300 15.68 19.83 -35.49
CA TRP A 300 15.63 21.23 -35.05
C TRP A 300 14.41 22.01 -35.58
N GLU A 301 13.58 21.41 -36.45
CA GLU A 301 12.39 22.03 -37.08
C GLU A 301 11.15 21.12 -36.98
N ALA A 302 10.17 21.56 -36.20
CA ALA A 302 8.83 21.00 -36.16
C ALA A 302 8.04 21.49 -37.40
N SER A 303 7.89 20.58 -38.36
CA SER A 303 6.99 20.62 -39.53
C SER A 303 7.54 21.28 -40.81
N PHE A 304 7.36 20.56 -41.95
CA PHE A 304 7.59 21.03 -43.31
C PHE A 304 6.77 22.29 -43.63
N PRO A 305 7.26 23.20 -44.50
CA PRO A 305 6.81 24.57 -44.57
C PRO A 305 5.48 24.69 -45.34
N ILE A 306 4.36 24.84 -44.62
CA ILE A 306 3.14 25.38 -45.26
C ILE A 306 2.66 26.69 -44.63
N LYS A 307 2.92 27.01 -43.34
CA LYS A 307 2.61 28.36 -42.80
C LYS A 307 3.54 28.80 -41.66
N LYS A 308 4.50 29.67 -41.99
CA LYS A 308 5.11 30.78 -41.22
C LYS A 308 5.32 30.73 -39.69
N LYS A 309 5.40 29.58 -39.04
CA LYS A 309 5.93 29.44 -37.67
C LYS A 309 6.72 28.13 -37.54
N ILE A 310 8.01 28.21 -37.82
CA ILE A 310 8.94 27.11 -37.58
C ILE A 310 9.12 27.01 -36.07
N HIS A 311 8.61 25.95 -35.46
CA HIS A 311 8.89 25.63 -34.06
C HIS A 311 10.05 24.63 -33.99
N ARG A 312 10.83 24.58 -32.91
CA ARG A 312 11.88 23.56 -32.77
C ARG A 312 11.28 22.26 -32.24
N GLY A 313 11.76 21.11 -32.72
CA GLY A 313 11.45 19.82 -32.10
C GLY A 313 11.91 19.82 -30.65
N ILE A 314 11.11 19.20 -29.77
CA ILE A 314 11.44 19.04 -28.34
C ILE A 314 11.27 17.57 -27.98
N ASN A 315 12.37 16.92 -27.62
CA ASN A 315 12.39 15.48 -27.38
C ASN A 315 12.03 15.15 -25.92
N ALA A 316 10.81 14.63 -25.72
CA ALA A 316 10.35 14.19 -24.41
C ALA A 316 11.09 12.93 -23.91
N VAL A 317 11.55 12.06 -24.81
CA VAL A 317 12.32 10.86 -24.45
C VAL A 317 13.68 11.25 -23.88
N ASP A 318 14.36 12.23 -24.49
CA ASP A 318 15.64 12.73 -23.97
C ASP A 318 15.47 13.34 -22.58
N ALA A 319 14.34 14.03 -22.33
CA ALA A 319 14.04 14.60 -21.01
C ALA A 319 13.88 13.50 -19.94
N VAL A 320 13.17 12.42 -20.26
CA VAL A 320 13.04 11.25 -19.36
C VAL A 320 14.39 10.58 -19.12
N VAL A 321 15.17 10.33 -20.17
CA VAL A 321 16.49 9.70 -20.05
C VAL A 321 17.43 10.56 -19.20
N GLN A 322 17.40 11.88 -19.38
CA GLN A 322 18.17 12.82 -18.56
C GLN A 322 17.74 12.76 -17.09
N ALA A 323 16.44 12.77 -16.81
CA ALA A 323 15.92 12.63 -15.45
C ALA A 323 16.33 11.29 -14.82
N TRP A 324 16.24 10.19 -15.57
CA TRP A 324 16.61 8.86 -15.10
C TRP A 324 18.10 8.76 -14.72
N ASN A 325 18.96 9.31 -15.56
CA ASN A 325 20.40 9.38 -15.28
C ASN A 325 20.68 10.23 -14.03
N ASN A 326 20.03 11.39 -13.91
CA ASN A 326 20.17 12.26 -12.74
C ASN A 326 19.69 11.58 -11.45
N ILE A 327 18.56 10.85 -11.49
CA ILE A 327 18.05 10.07 -10.34
C ILE A 327 19.02 8.95 -9.99
N SER A 328 19.59 8.27 -10.99
CA SER A 328 20.58 7.21 -10.77
C SER A 328 21.82 7.74 -10.06
N MET A 329 22.30 8.92 -10.44
CA MET A 329 23.43 9.59 -9.77
C MET A 329 23.05 10.14 -8.38
N LEU A 330 21.82 10.64 -8.21
CA LEU A 330 21.32 11.14 -6.93
C LEU A 330 21.35 10.07 -5.84
N ARG A 331 21.20 8.79 -6.18
CA ARG A 331 21.26 7.67 -5.21
C ARG A 331 22.57 7.63 -4.40
N GLN A 332 23.67 8.18 -4.92
CA GLN A 332 24.91 8.30 -4.16
C GLN A 332 24.82 9.35 -3.02
N GLN A 333 23.95 10.35 -3.16
CA GLN A 333 23.84 11.50 -2.26
C GLN A 333 22.65 11.41 -1.27
N ILE A 334 21.80 10.38 -1.38
CA ILE A 334 20.70 10.13 -0.42
C ILE A 334 21.15 9.19 0.70
N GLN A 335 20.40 9.14 1.80
CA GLN A 335 20.76 8.24 2.90
C GLN A 335 20.59 6.77 2.49
N PRO A 336 21.42 5.85 3.03
CA PRO A 336 21.29 4.41 2.78
C PRO A 336 19.98 3.78 3.27
N THR A 337 19.15 4.51 4.01
CA THR A 337 17.79 4.14 4.41
C THR A 337 16.74 4.48 3.35
N ASN A 338 16.99 5.49 2.51
CA ASN A 338 16.04 5.93 1.49
C ASN A 338 16.19 5.12 0.20
N ARG A 339 15.10 4.96 -0.54
CA ARG A 339 15.05 4.27 -1.82
C ARG A 339 14.23 5.08 -2.80
N ILE A 340 14.69 5.12 -4.05
CA ILE A 340 13.93 5.65 -5.18
C ILE A 340 13.90 4.52 -6.20
N HIS A 341 12.75 4.20 -6.77
CA HIS A 341 12.64 3.26 -7.88
C HIS A 341 11.66 3.82 -8.90
N GLY A 342 11.60 3.25 -10.08
CA GLY A 342 10.62 3.69 -11.06
C GLY A 342 10.59 2.81 -12.30
N ILE A 343 9.66 3.15 -13.19
CA ILE A 343 9.53 2.58 -14.53
C ILE A 343 9.14 3.68 -15.52
N ILE A 344 9.51 3.48 -16.79
CA ILE A 344 8.98 4.25 -17.91
C ILE A 344 7.72 3.52 -18.38
N THR A 345 6.55 4.14 -18.21
CA THR A 345 5.27 3.50 -18.58
C THR A 345 4.96 3.72 -20.06
N HIS A 346 5.37 4.85 -20.62
CA HIS A 346 5.21 5.19 -22.03
C HIS A 346 6.48 5.85 -22.54
N GLY A 347 7.14 5.26 -23.55
CA GLY A 347 8.48 5.65 -24.01
C GLY A 347 8.57 6.14 -25.47
N GLY A 348 7.45 6.28 -26.17
CA GLY A 348 7.39 6.61 -27.60
C GLY A 348 6.73 5.53 -28.46
N ASP A 349 6.02 5.94 -29.52
CA ASP A 349 5.20 5.02 -30.33
C ASP A 349 5.87 4.59 -31.66
N VAL A 350 6.79 5.40 -32.20
CA VAL A 350 7.32 5.23 -33.57
C VAL A 350 8.77 5.70 -33.72
N VAL A 351 9.57 4.96 -34.51
CA VAL A 351 11.03 5.12 -34.62
C VAL A 351 11.47 6.10 -35.73
N PHE A 352 10.76 6.15 -36.86
CA PHE A 352 11.20 6.88 -38.08
C PHE A 352 10.42 8.17 -38.37
N ILE A 353 9.27 8.35 -37.74
CA ILE A 353 8.51 9.60 -37.67
C ILE A 353 8.32 9.80 -36.18
N THR A 354 8.98 10.77 -35.56
CA THR A 354 8.67 11.15 -34.18
C THR A 354 7.35 11.92 -34.19
N LEU A 355 6.24 11.20 -34.39
CA LEU A 355 5.05 11.48 -33.60
C LEU A 355 5.50 11.17 -32.17
N PHE A 356 5.99 12.17 -31.44
CA PHE A 356 6.15 12.00 -30.01
C PHE A 356 4.75 11.62 -29.50
N PRO A 357 4.64 10.67 -28.57
CA PRO A 357 3.45 10.67 -27.76
C PRO A 357 3.41 12.06 -27.13
N PRO A 358 2.24 12.71 -27.06
CA PRO A 358 2.11 13.98 -26.34
C PRO A 358 2.52 13.86 -24.86
N LEU A 359 2.88 12.65 -24.40
CA LEU A 359 3.15 12.26 -23.04
C LEU A 359 4.22 11.16 -22.99
N THR A 360 5.33 11.39 -22.30
CA THR A 360 6.18 10.29 -21.80
C THR A 360 5.98 10.26 -20.29
N SER A 361 5.38 9.18 -19.79
CA SER A 361 5.03 9.04 -18.37
C SER A 361 6.01 8.13 -17.66
N THR A 362 6.38 8.54 -16.46
CA THR A 362 7.23 7.76 -15.55
C THR A 362 6.58 7.74 -14.18
N VAL A 363 6.65 6.61 -13.49
CA VAL A 363 6.19 6.49 -12.11
C VAL A 363 7.40 6.21 -11.24
N PHE A 364 7.59 7.03 -10.21
CA PHE A 364 8.65 6.87 -9.23
C PHE A 364 8.05 6.67 -7.83
N PRO A 365 7.95 5.42 -7.34
CA PRO A 365 7.81 5.18 -5.92
C PRO A 365 9.12 5.57 -5.20
N THR A 366 8.98 6.46 -4.23
CA THR A 366 10.03 6.87 -3.29
C THR A 366 9.68 6.30 -1.92
N ALA A 367 10.65 5.68 -1.26
CA ALA A 367 10.54 5.26 0.12
C ALA A 367 11.61 5.99 0.94
N TRP A 368 11.22 6.61 2.03
CA TRP A 368 12.09 7.42 2.88
C TRP A 368 12.33 6.71 4.21
#